data_AF-A0A839VAC9-F1
#
_entry.id   AF-A0A839VAC9-F1
#
_cell.length_a   1.000
_cell.length_b   1.000
_cell.length_c   1.000
_cell.angle_alpha   90.00
_cell.angle_beta   90.00
_cell.angle_gamma   90.00
#
_symmetry.space_group_name_H-M   'P 1'
#
loop_
_entity.id
_entity.type
_entity.pdbx_description
1 polymer ?
#
loop_
_entity_poly.entity_id
_entity_poly.type
_entity_poly.pdbx_seq_one_letter_code
_entity_poly.pdbx_strand_id
1 'polypeptide(L)'
;MGTEIRKTRPALVVSPDDMNAALPRVIVAPVTTSKGQPLGCRPTLVFQDKPARILLDQVRCIDKRRLLGRMGVIPESVWHATLLEMLQ
;
A
#
# COMPACT_ATOMS: atom_id res chain seq x y z
N MET A 1 -7.22 -27.51 -7.46
CA MET A 1 -7.80 -26.43 -6.63
C MET A 1 -6.66 -25.67 -5.99
N GLY A 2 -6.57 -24.36 -6.20
CA GLY A 2 -5.46 -23.51 -5.74
C GLY A 2 -4.76 -22.71 -6.84
N THR A 3 -5.50 -22.09 -7.76
CA THR A 3 -4.99 -21.18 -8.81
C THR A 3 -4.72 -19.77 -8.26
N GLU A 4 -4.28 -19.67 -7.00
CA GLU A 4 -3.98 -18.37 -6.39
C GLU A 4 -2.60 -17.92 -6.87
N ILE A 5 -2.58 -17.29 -8.04
CA ILE A 5 -1.38 -16.71 -8.63
C ILE A 5 -0.79 -15.73 -7.61
N ARG A 6 0.40 -16.05 -7.07
CA ARG A 6 1.27 -15.15 -6.30
C ARG A 6 1.73 -14.00 -7.19
N LYS A 7 0.82 -13.08 -7.56
CA LYS A 7 1.19 -11.88 -8.29
C LYS A 7 1.93 -10.95 -7.35
N THR A 8 3.18 -10.66 -7.66
CA THR A 8 3.92 -9.54 -7.07
C THR A 8 3.14 -8.26 -7.37
N ARG A 9 2.83 -7.49 -6.33
CA ARG A 9 2.10 -6.22 -6.45
C ARG A 9 2.84 -5.15 -5.67
N PRO A 10 2.90 -3.90 -6.17
CA PRO A 10 3.40 -2.79 -5.39
C PRO A 10 2.47 -2.53 -4.19
N ALA A 11 3.06 -2.13 -3.07
CA ALA A 11 2.33 -1.76 -1.86
C ALA A 11 3.07 -0.60 -1.17
N LEU A 12 2.29 0.28 -0.55
CA LEU A 12 2.77 1.36 0.29
C LEU A 12 2.89 0.86 1.72
N VAL A 13 4.06 1.04 2.34
CA VAL A 13 4.21 0.81 3.79
C VAL A 13 3.59 2.00 4.52
N VAL A 14 2.68 1.73 5.45
CA VAL A 14 1.96 2.74 6.25
C VAL A 14 2.26 2.62 7.75
N SER A 15 3.15 1.69 8.12
CA SER A 15 3.58 1.50 9.50
C SER A 15 4.80 2.37 9.82
N PRO A 16 4.92 2.87 11.06
CA PRO A 16 6.08 3.63 11.53
C PRO A 16 7.42 2.86 11.40
N ASP A 17 8.52 3.59 11.25
CA ASP A 17 9.85 3.02 11.04
C ASP A 17 10.38 2.23 12.24
N ASP A 18 10.06 2.65 13.46
CA ASP A 18 10.41 1.94 14.70
C ASP A 18 9.72 0.57 14.78
N MET A 19 8.44 0.51 14.45
CA MET A 19 7.68 -0.73 14.32
C MET A 19 8.27 -1.62 13.22
N ASN A 20 8.62 -1.01 12.08
CA ASN A 20 9.28 -1.69 10.96
C ASN A 20 10.71 -2.11 11.29
N ALA A 21 11.36 -1.59 12.33
CA ALA A 21 12.67 -2.06 12.78
C ALA A 21 12.52 -3.23 13.76
N ALA A 22 11.61 -3.09 14.72
CA ALA A 22 11.45 -4.03 15.83
C ALA A 22 10.71 -5.34 15.45
N LEU A 23 9.74 -5.28 14.54
CA LEU A 23 8.87 -6.42 14.25
C LEU A 23 9.23 -7.14 12.95
N PRO A 24 9.01 -8.46 12.80
CA PRO A 24 9.22 -9.17 11.53
C PRO A 24 8.16 -8.85 10.47
N ARG A 25 7.16 -8.04 10.81
CA ARG A 25 6.00 -7.71 9.99
C ARG A 25 5.89 -6.20 9.77
N VAL A 26 5.25 -5.81 8.67
CA VAL A 26 4.95 -4.42 8.33
C VAL A 26 3.48 -4.28 7.97
N ILE A 27 2.90 -3.11 8.18
CA ILE A 27 1.55 -2.76 7.73
C ILE A 27 1.67 -2.06 6.37
N VAL A 28 0.91 -2.55 5.39
CA VAL A 28 0.93 -2.06 4.02
C VAL A 28 -0.47 -1.80 3.46
N ALA A 29 -0.58 -0.83 2.56
CA ALA A 29 -1.74 -0.60 1.69
C ALA A 29 -1.37 -1.01 0.24
N PRO A 30 -2.11 -1.93 -0.40
CA PRO A 30 -1.85 -2.31 -1.78
C PRO A 30 -1.97 -1.13 -2.76
N VAL A 31 -1.16 -1.12 -3.82
CA VAL A 31 -1.27 -0.15 -4.92
C VAL A 31 -1.74 -0.87 -6.18
N THR A 32 -2.73 -0.31 -6.88
CA THR A 32 -3.23 -0.85 -8.16
C THR A 32 -3.12 0.17 -9.28
N THR A 33 -2.55 -0.25 -10.40
CA THR A 33 -2.50 0.50 -11.67
C THR A 33 -3.73 0.25 -12.56
N SER A 34 -4.65 -0.63 -12.14
CA SER A 34 -5.82 -1.03 -12.94
C SER A 34 -7.12 -0.96 -12.14
N LYS A 35 -8.22 -0.59 -12.82
CA LYS A 35 -9.66 -0.83 -12.56
C LYS A 35 -10.22 -0.72 -11.12
N GLY A 36 -9.45 -0.27 -10.13
CA GLY A 36 -9.99 0.01 -8.80
C GLY A 36 -11.02 1.12 -8.91
N GLN A 37 -12.25 0.85 -8.47
CA GLN A 37 -13.32 1.85 -8.49
C GLN A 37 -12.86 3.10 -7.73
N PRO A 38 -13.01 4.31 -8.32
CA PRO A 38 -12.69 5.55 -7.63
C PRO A 38 -13.50 5.61 -6.33
N LEU A 39 -12.83 5.90 -5.22
CA LEU A 39 -13.43 6.05 -3.91
C LEU A 39 -12.66 7.11 -3.15
N GLY A 40 -13.33 7.89 -2.29
CA GLY A 40 -12.68 8.98 -1.54
C GLY A 40 -11.48 8.51 -0.71
N CYS A 41 -11.56 7.28 -0.19
CA CYS A 41 -10.48 6.65 0.57
C CYS A 41 -9.35 6.03 -0.30
N ARG A 42 -9.33 6.27 -1.62
CA ARG A 42 -8.33 5.71 -2.54
C ARG A 42 -7.58 6.80 -3.28
N PRO A 43 -6.58 7.43 -2.63
CA PRO A 43 -5.78 8.48 -3.26
C PRO A 43 -5.13 8.01 -4.56
N THR A 44 -5.10 8.91 -5.54
CA THR A 44 -4.49 8.68 -6.84
C THR A 44 -3.06 9.20 -6.89
N LEU A 45 -2.16 8.45 -7.50
CA LEU A 45 -0.80 8.90 -7.84
C LEU A 45 -0.40 8.42 -9.23
N VAL A 46 0.73 8.91 -9.73
CA VAL A 46 1.40 8.32 -10.89
C VAL A 46 2.49 7.39 -10.40
N PHE A 47 2.41 6.11 -10.77
CA PHE A 47 3.39 5.10 -10.43
C PHE A 47 3.92 4.46 -11.70
N GLN A 48 5.23 4.58 -11.96
CA GLN A 48 5.87 4.10 -13.20
C GLN A 48 5.14 4.59 -14.46
N ASP A 49 4.93 5.91 -14.55
CA ASP A 49 4.25 6.60 -15.66
C ASP A 49 2.80 6.16 -15.91
N LYS A 50 2.19 5.46 -14.94
CA LYS A 50 0.81 4.99 -15.02
C LYS A 50 -0.02 5.53 -13.85
N PRO A 51 -1.26 5.98 -14.11
CA PRO A 51 -2.19 6.29 -13.04
C PRO A 51 -2.39 5.07 -12.13
N ALA A 52 -2.27 5.28 -10.84
CA ALA A 52 -2.41 4.27 -9.83
C ALA A 52 -3.23 4.78 -8.64
N ARG A 53 -3.75 3.85 -7.85
CA ARG A 53 -4.50 4.14 -6.63
C ARG A 53 -3.92 3.38 -5.45
N ILE A 54 -3.84 4.05 -4.31
CA ILE A 54 -3.53 3.42 -3.03
C ILE A 54 -4.85 2.92 -2.44
N LEU A 55 -4.93 1.62 -2.16
CA LEU A 55 -6.12 1.00 -1.59
C LEU A 55 -6.03 1.04 -0.06
N LEU A 56 -6.30 2.20 0.54
CA LEU A 56 -6.27 2.37 1.99
C LEU A 56 -7.37 1.54 2.69
N ASP A 57 -8.45 1.22 1.99
CA ASP A 57 -9.49 0.28 2.42
C ASP A 57 -9.02 -1.18 2.51
N GLN A 58 -7.83 -1.49 2.01
CA GLN A 58 -7.25 -2.84 2.00
C GLN A 58 -5.93 -2.91 2.79
N VAL A 59 -5.76 -2.03 3.78
CA VAL A 59 -4.63 -2.07 4.70
C VAL A 59 -4.54 -3.44 5.37
N ARG A 60 -3.34 -4.02 5.37
CA ARG A 60 -3.09 -5.33 5.96
C ARG A 60 -1.67 -5.46 6.48
N CYS A 61 -1.47 -6.38 7.42
CA CYS A 61 -0.16 -6.74 7.92
C CYS A 61 0.45 -7.88 7.10
N ILE A 62 1.73 -7.76 6.72
CA ILE A 62 2.47 -8.80 5.99
C ILE A 62 3.84 -9.04 6.62
N ASP A 63 4.36 -10.24 6.46
CA ASP A 63 5.73 -10.59 6.82
C ASP A 63 6.73 -9.87 5.87
N LYS A 64 7.80 -9.29 6.42
CA LYS A 64 8.86 -8.62 5.64
C LYS A 64 9.52 -9.52 4.61
N ARG A 65 9.56 -10.85 4.84
CA ARG A 65 10.10 -11.84 3.88
C ARG A 65 9.31 -11.88 2.57
N ARG A 66 8.09 -11.33 2.55
CA ARG A 66 7.26 -11.20 1.33
C ARG A 66 7.59 -9.94 0.53
N LEU A 67 8.36 -9.00 1.09
CA LEU A 67 8.82 -7.81 0.40
C LEU A 67 10.02 -8.17 -0.47
N LEU A 68 9.96 -7.83 -1.75
CA LEU A 68 11.04 -8.09 -2.70
C LEU A 68 12.06 -6.95 -2.77
N GLY A 69 11.63 -5.72 -2.52
CA GLY A 69 12.50 -4.55 -2.58
C GLY A 69 11.73 -3.24 -2.51
N ARG A 70 12.45 -2.14 -2.23
CA ARG A 70 11.91 -0.78 -2.22
C ARG A 70 11.89 -0.21 -3.64
N MET A 71 10.75 0.30 -4.07
CA MET A 71 10.59 0.88 -5.42
C MET A 71 10.67 2.41 -5.43
N GLY A 72 10.46 3.08 -4.28
CA GLY A 72 10.46 4.53 -4.19
C GLY A 72 9.88 5.04 -2.87
N VAL A 73 9.49 6.32 -2.87
CA VAL A 73 8.81 7.02 -1.76
C VAL A 73 7.60 7.75 -2.30
N ILE A 74 6.49 7.67 -1.58
CA ILE A 74 5.30 8.47 -1.83
C ILE A 74 5.18 9.48 -0.68
N PRO A 75 5.10 10.80 -0.96
CA PRO A 75 4.94 11.80 0.08
C PRO A 75 3.68 11.54 0.92
N GLU A 76 3.78 11.78 2.23
CA GLU A 76 2.64 11.60 3.15
C GLU A 76 1.45 12.48 2.79
N SER A 77 1.68 13.67 2.23
CA SER A 77 0.62 14.57 1.76
C SER A 77 -0.33 13.94 0.73
N VAL A 78 0.07 12.84 0.09
CA VAL A 78 -0.76 12.12 -0.89
C VAL A 78 -1.79 11.20 -0.22
N TRP A 79 -1.51 10.66 0.96
CA TRP A 79 -2.32 9.55 1.52
C TRP A 79 -2.60 9.62 3.01
N HIS A 80 -1.77 10.32 3.77
CA HIS A 80 -1.79 10.26 5.23
C HIS A 80 -3.08 10.87 5.81
N ALA A 81 -3.48 12.05 5.32
CA ALA A 81 -4.73 12.69 5.75
C ALA A 81 -5.94 11.78 5.50
N THR A 82 -6.03 11.19 4.31
CA THR A 82 -7.11 10.25 3.96
C THR A 82 -7.10 9.00 4.85
N LEU A 83 -5.92 8.48 5.21
CA LEU A 83 -5.84 7.36 6.15
C LEU A 83 -6.36 7.74 7.54
N LEU A 84 -6.03 8.94 8.02
CA LEU A 84 -6.51 9.42 9.32
C LEU A 84 -8.02 9.63 9.33
N GLU A 85 -8.60 10.18 8.25
CA GLU A 85 -10.05 10.34 8.09
C GLU A 85 -10.79 9.00 8.15
N MET A 86 -10.18 7.90 7.71
CA MET A 86 -10.78 6.56 7.79
C MET A 86 -10.83 5.98 9.22
N LEU A 87 -10.08 6.55 10.16
CA LEU A 87 -9.96 6.07 11.54
C LEU A 87 -10.74 6.93 12.56
N GLN A 88 -11.38 8.01 12.09
CA GLN A 88 -12.25 8.88 12.87
C GLN A 88 -13.70 8.38 12.82
#